data_AF-A0A5N9CV45-F1
#
_entry.id   AF-A0A5N9CV45-F1
#
_cell.length_a   1.000
_cell.length_b   1.000
_cell.length_c   1.000
_cell.angle_alpha   90.00
_cell.angle_beta   90.00
_cell.angle_gamma   90.00
#
_symmetry.space_group_name_H-M   'P 1'
#
loop_
_entity.id
_entity.type
_entity.pdbx_description
1 polymer ?
#
loop_
_entity_poly.entity_id
_entity_poly.type
_entity_poly.pdbx_seq_one_letter_code
_entity_poly.pdbx_strand_id
1 'polypeptide(L)' 'MCTIAEKLSSTPTEMTEIDWQPLRDTGFDDSACLEVGHIVGLFNYLTRLADGFGLKLDLETENAGRERKALVRPQ' A
#
# COMPACT_ATOMS: atom_id res chain seq x y z
N MET A 1 -3.10 -10.74 4.04
CA MET A 1 -3.12 -9.39 3.44
C MET A 1 -1.77 -8.96 2.88
N CYS A 2 -0.67 -8.90 3.65
CA CYS A 2 0.64 -8.47 3.14
C CYS A 2 1.16 -9.30 1.96
N THR A 3 0.94 -10.62 1.96
CA THR A 3 1.28 -11.50 0.83
C THR A 3 0.56 -11.12 -0.48
N ILE A 4 -0.70 -10.69 -0.39
CA ILE A 4 -1.44 -10.17 -1.54
C ILE A 4 -0.82 -8.88 -2.04
N ALA A 5 -0.54 -7.95 -1.11
CA ALA A 5 0.08 -6.67 -1.46
C ALA A 5 1.43 -6.87 -2.16
N GLU A 6 2.27 -7.76 -1.62
CA GLU A 6 3.57 -8.11 -2.20
C GLU A 6 3.44 -8.68 -3.62
N LYS A 7 2.61 -9.72 -3.81
CA LYS A 7 2.44 -10.34 -5.12
C LYS A 7 1.83 -9.38 -6.14
N LEU A 8 0.80 -8.64 -5.75
CA LEU A 8 0.14 -7.66 -6.62
C LEU A 8 1.05 -6.48 -6.96
N SER A 9 2.01 -6.12 -6.12
CA SER A 9 3.02 -5.09 -6.40
C SER A 9 4.17 -5.57 -7.28
N SER A 10 4.64 -6.80 -7.08
CA SER A 10 5.84 -7.34 -7.76
C SER A 10 5.53 -8.05 -9.07
N THR A 11 4.46 -8.85 -9.10
CA THR A 11 4.10 -9.74 -10.22
C THR A 11 2.59 -9.69 -10.50
N PRO A 12 2.01 -8.50 -10.80
CA PRO A 12 0.56 -8.34 -10.97
C PRO A 12 -0.04 -9.22 -12.08
N THR A 13 0.74 -9.52 -13.13
CA THR A 13 0.30 -10.36 -14.26
C THR A 13 0.22 -11.84 -13.93
N GLU A 14 0.73 -12.26 -12.77
CA GLU A 14 0.70 -13.65 -12.28
C GLU A 14 -0.38 -13.87 -11.21
N MET A 15 -1.21 -12.85 -10.94
CA MET A 15 -2.32 -12.95 -10.01
C MET A 15 -3.41 -13.86 -10.55
N THR A 16 -3.91 -14.73 -9.68
CA THR A 16 -4.99 -15.69 -9.95
C THR A 16 -6.03 -15.64 -8.83
N GLU A 17 -7.19 -16.27 -9.02
CA GLU A 17 -8.22 -16.33 -7.98
C GLU A 17 -7.74 -17.00 -6.68
N ILE A 18 -6.81 -17.97 -6.80
CA ILE A 18 -6.26 -18.74 -5.67
C ILE A 18 -5.47 -17.83 -4.72
N ASP A 19 -4.81 -16.80 -5.25
CA ASP A 19 -4.01 -15.89 -4.43
C ASP A 19 -4.86 -15.17 -3.39
N TRP A 20 -6.13 -14.93 -3.68
CA TRP A 20 -7.09 -14.26 -2.80
C TRP A 20 -7.68 -15.18 -1.72
N GLN A 21 -7.55 -16.51 -1.88
CA GLN A 21 -8.15 -17.48 -0.96
C GLN A 21 -7.69 -17.29 0.49
N PRO A 22 -6.39 -17.07 0.81
CA PRO A 22 -5.95 -16.83 2.18
C PRO A 22 -6.60 -15.60 2.82
N LEU A 23 -7.01 -14.60 2.04
CA LEU A 23 -7.72 -13.44 2.57
C LEU A 23 -9.19 -13.77 2.84
N ARG A 24 -9.83 -14.51 1.92
CA ARG A 24 -11.21 -15.02 2.10
C ARG A 24 -11.33 -15.94 3.31
N ASP A 25 -10.33 -16.78 3.56
CA ASP A 25 -10.28 -17.68 4.73
C ASP A 25 -10.26 -16.91 6.07
N THR A 26 -9.88 -15.63 6.05
CA THR A 26 -9.94 -14.73 7.22
C THR A 26 -11.28 -13.99 7.37
N GLY A 27 -12.25 -14.24 6.49
CA GLY A 27 -13.59 -13.65 6.51
C GLY A 27 -13.77 -12.43 5.61
N PHE A 28 -12.82 -12.14 4.72
CA PHE A 28 -13.00 -11.08 3.72
C PHE A 28 -13.92 -11.56 2.59
N ASP A 29 -14.95 -10.78 2.28
CA ASP A 29 -15.75 -10.99 1.09
C ASP A 29 -15.06 -10.39 -0.15
N ASP A 30 -15.68 -10.56 -1.33
CA ASP A 30 -15.11 -10.06 -2.58
C ASP A 30 -15.04 -8.53 -2.63
N SER A 31 -15.94 -7.82 -1.95
CA SER A 31 -15.88 -6.36 -1.84
C SER A 31 -14.65 -5.91 -1.02
N ALA A 32 -14.39 -6.56 0.10
CA ALA A 32 -13.19 -6.31 0.91
C ALA A 32 -11.91 -6.67 0.16
N CYS A 33 -11.91 -7.75 -0.64
CA CYS A 33 -10.79 -8.09 -1.52
C CYS A 33 -10.54 -7.00 -2.58
N LEU A 34 -11.62 -6.45 -3.17
CA LEU A 34 -11.53 -5.35 -4.13
C LEU A 34 -10.95 -4.07 -3.48
N GLU A 35 -11.35 -3.74 -2.25
CA GLU A 35 -10.79 -2.61 -1.51
C GLU A 35 -9.29 -2.77 -1.26
N VAL A 36 -8.84 -3.98 -0.89
CA VAL A 36 -7.41 -4.29 -0.76
C VAL A 36 -6.70 -4.07 -2.10
N GLY A 37 -7.26 -4.57 -3.20
CA GLY A 37 -6.72 -4.37 -4.55
C GLY A 37 -6.60 -2.89 -4.92
N HIS A 38 -7.62 -2.07 -4.61
CA HIS A 38 -7.59 -0.63 -4.85
C HIS A 38 -6.49 0.08 -4.07
N ILE A 39 -6.35 -0.21 -2.77
CA ILE A 39 -5.31 0.43 -1.94
C ILE A 39 -3.91 0.06 -2.44
N VAL A 40 -3.67 -1.23 -2.71
CA VAL A 40 -2.37 -1.69 -3.22
C VAL A 40 -2.07 -1.05 -4.59
N GLY A 41 -3.05 -1.05 -5.51
CA GLY A 41 -2.91 -0.45 -6.83
C GLY A 41 -2.66 1.06 -6.78
N LEU A 42 -3.37 1.77 -5.89
CA LEU A 42 -3.19 3.21 -5.69
C LEU A 42 -1.77 3.53 -5.22
N PHE A 43 -1.26 2.82 -4.20
CA PHE A 43 0.12 3.03 -3.74
C PHE A 43 1.16 2.62 -4.77
N ASN A 44 0.91 1.57 -5.56
CA ASN A 44 1.75 1.22 -6.70
C ASN A 44 1.88 2.39 -7.68
N TYR A 45 0.77 3.08 -8.00
CA TYR A 45 0.79 4.26 -8.85
C TYR A 45 1.49 5.46 -8.19
N LEU A 46 1.11 5.80 -6.96
CA LEU A 46 1.62 6.97 -6.25
C LEU A 46 3.13 6.88 -5.98
N THR A 47 3.63 5.72 -5.55
CA THR A 47 5.06 5.53 -5.32
C THR A 47 5.86 5.67 -6.61
N ARG A 48 5.36 5.18 -7.75
CA ARG A 48 6.00 5.38 -9.06
C ARG A 48 6.08 6.85 -9.46
N LEU A 49 5.04 7.64 -9.17
CA LEU A 49 5.08 9.08 -9.40
C LEU A 49 6.07 9.75 -8.44
N ALA A 50 6.01 9.43 -7.15
CA ALA A 50 6.89 10.02 -6.14
C ALA A 50 8.36 9.77 -6.49
N ASP A 51 8.72 8.52 -6.75
CA ASP A 51 10.09 8.13 -7.07
C ASP A 51 10.52 8.64 -8.46
N GLY A 52 9.64 8.51 -9.46
CA GLY A 52 9.93 8.90 -10.85
C GLY A 52 10.16 10.41 -11.03
N PHE A 53 9.50 11.24 -10.22
CA PHE A 53 9.68 12.69 -10.22
C PHE A 53 10.61 13.18 -9.10
N GLY A 54 11.17 12.29 -8.29
CA GLY A 54 12.10 12.64 -7.22
C GLY A 54 11.48 13.46 -6.08
N LEU A 55 10.20 13.23 -5.78
CA LEU A 55 9.51 13.89 -4.67
C LEU A 55 10.28 13.67 -3.36
N LYS A 56 10.37 14.73 -2.57
CA LYS A 56 10.96 14.70 -1.23
C LYS A 56 9.86 14.89 -0.20
N LEU A 57 10.04 14.24 0.94
CA LEU A 57 9.25 14.53 2.13
C LEU A 57 9.48 15.99 2.53
N ASP A 58 8.46 16.63 3.09
CA ASP A 58 8.65 17.90 3.77
C ASP A 58 9.50 17.69 5.05
N LEU A 59 10.05 18.78 5.56
CA LEU A 59 10.96 18.74 6.71
C LEU A 59 10.32 18.17 7.97
N GLU A 60 9.02 18.41 8.18
CA GLU A 60 8.31 17.90 9.35
C GLU A 60 8.19 16.38 9.27
N THR A 61 7.75 15.86 8.12
CA THR A 61 7.65 14.42 7.86
C THR A 61 9.01 13.72 7.94
N GLU A 62 10.07 14.34 7.41
CA GLU A 62 11.42 13.77 7.48
C GLU A 62 11.93 13.69 8.93
N ASN A 63 11.75 14.75 9.71
CA ASN A 63 12.16 14.78 11.13
C ASN A 63 11.36 13.79 11.97
N ALA A 64 10.05 13.70 11.75
CA ALA A 64 9.18 12.73 12.41
C ALA A 64 9.67 11.29 12.22
N GLY A 65 10.02 10.92 10.98
CA GLY A 65 10.56 9.60 10.66
C GLY A 65 11.93 9.33 11.30
N ARG A 66 12.83 10.33 11.29
CA ARG A 66 14.17 10.23 11.87
C ARG A 66 14.15 10.11 13.39
N GLU A 67 13.31 10.90 14.05
CA GLU A 67 13.22 10.99 15.51
C GLU A 67 12.23 10.00 16.12
N ARG A 68 11.47 9.27 15.29
CA ARG A 68 10.35 8.40 15.69
C ARG A 68 9.30 9.15 16.52
N LYS A 69 9.01 10.40 16.16
CA LYS A 69 7.97 11.22 16.77
C LYS A 69 6.74 11.28 15.87
N ALA A 70 5.56 11.22 16.46
CA ALA A 70 4.32 11.38 15.71
C ALA A 70 4.15 12.82 15.22
N LEU A 71 3.66 12.97 13.99
CA LEU A 71 3.22 14.27 13.46
C LEU A 71 2.01 14.77 14.27
N VAL A 72 1.97 16.08 14.53
CA VAL A 72 0.87 16.71 15.28
C VAL A 72 0.09 17.59 14.33
N ARG A 73 -1.25 17.47 14.32
CA ARG A 73 -2.06 18.34 13.46
C ARG A 73 -1.93 19.79 13.92
N PRO A 74 -1.83 20.75 12.99
CA PRO A 74 -2.01 22.16 13.33
C PRO A 74 -3.36 22.36 14.03
N GLN A 75 -3.39 23.23 15.05
CA GLN A 75 -4.63 23.65 15.72
C GLN A 75 -5.41 24.63 14.84
#